data_AF-A0AAW1NTJ9-F1
#
_entry.id   AF-A0AAW1NTJ9-F1
#
_cell.length_a   1.000
_cell.length_b   1.000
_cell.length_c   1.000
_cell.angle_alpha   90.00
_cell.angle_beta   90.00
_cell.angle_gamma   90.00
#
_symmetry.space_group_name_H-M   'P 1'
#
loop_
_entity.id
_entity.type
_entity.pdbx_description
1 polymer ?
#
loop_
_entity_poly.entity_id
_entity_poly.type
_entity_poly.pdbx_seq_one_letter_code
_entity_poly.pdbx_strand_id
1 'polypeptide(L)'
;MVSKQDVQRELAKLLKTVNFDTTSEKQIRNRLCEQLGEDVLQYKEVIKQDIESYLDEAAISNRKADTPSPVKRKADTSSQQESKPAKAAKTEAKSEDASDASAEGAFPEDGIDLGNSKRVDVSDFRGNIFVSVREWYKKKDEDKLMPGQKGISLHAADQFSKIVDKAEDITKALADEDETYELQLSAKRKVTISKYTGKPTVNIREYYEKEGEQLPGKKGIMLTAQLWNKLTDHMKLITREVARQKKEA
;
A
#
# COMPACT_ATOMS: atom_id res chain seq x y z
N MET A 1 32.06 9.17 -21.95
CA MET A 1 31.38 7.89 -21.68
C MET A 1 31.93 7.30 -20.41
N VAL A 2 31.23 7.53 -19.31
CA VAL A 2 31.40 6.86 -18.02
C VAL A 2 31.18 5.36 -18.21
N SER A 3 32.09 4.52 -17.70
CA SER A 3 31.90 3.05 -17.74
C SER A 3 31.11 2.55 -16.53
N LYS A 4 30.59 1.32 -16.60
CA LYS A 4 29.98 0.64 -15.45
C LYS A 4 30.91 0.68 -14.22
N GLN A 5 32.21 0.42 -14.40
CA GLN A 5 33.18 0.37 -13.30
C GLN A 5 33.36 1.74 -12.62
N ASP A 6 33.26 2.83 -13.37
CA ASP A 6 33.33 4.19 -12.82
C ASP A 6 32.11 4.51 -11.96
N VAL A 7 30.91 4.16 -12.41
CA VAL A 7 29.67 4.31 -11.61
C VAL A 7 29.77 3.52 -10.31
N GLN A 8 30.16 2.24 -10.38
CA GLN A 8 30.26 1.39 -9.19
C GLN A 8 31.33 1.91 -8.21
N ARG A 9 32.45 2.45 -8.71
CA ARG A 9 33.52 3.04 -7.87
C ARG A 9 33.07 4.30 -7.13
N GLU A 10 32.35 5.21 -7.80
CA GLU A 10 31.86 6.43 -7.14
C GLU A 10 30.63 6.15 -6.24
N LEU A 11 29.76 5.23 -6.63
CA LEU A 11 28.66 4.72 -5.79
C LEU A 11 29.21 4.12 -4.48
N ALA A 12 30.24 3.27 -4.55
CA ALA A 12 30.86 2.65 -3.37
C ALA A 12 31.58 3.65 -2.43
N LYS A 13 31.85 4.89 -2.88
CA LYS A 13 32.27 6.01 -2.01
C LYS A 13 31.05 6.70 -1.39
N LEU A 14 30.05 7.04 -2.23
CA LEU A 14 28.84 7.76 -1.83
C LEU A 14 28.01 6.98 -0.79
N LEU A 15 27.91 5.66 -0.92
CA LEU A 15 27.19 4.81 0.03
C LEU A 15 27.78 4.83 1.45
N LYS A 16 29.07 5.16 1.61
CA LYS A 16 29.73 5.27 2.91
C LYS A 16 29.48 6.60 3.64
N THR A 17 28.86 7.57 2.96
CA THR A 17 28.60 8.92 3.50
C THR A 17 27.12 9.33 3.49
N VAL A 18 26.25 8.52 2.87
CA VAL A 18 24.81 8.73 2.78
C VAL A 18 24.10 8.14 4.01
N ASN A 19 23.21 8.92 4.63
CA ASN A 19 22.21 8.38 5.56
C ASN A 19 21.05 7.76 4.75
N PHE A 20 20.80 6.47 4.95
CA PHE A 20 19.82 5.69 4.18
C PHE A 20 18.37 5.90 4.65
N ASP A 21 18.15 6.31 5.89
CA ASP A 21 16.80 6.60 6.42
C ASP A 21 16.14 7.80 5.73
N THR A 22 16.96 8.71 5.18
CA THR A 22 16.53 9.99 4.60
C THR A 22 16.80 10.12 3.09
N THR A 23 17.62 9.24 2.49
CA THR A 23 18.09 9.38 1.11
C THR A 23 17.58 8.25 0.20
N SER A 24 16.72 8.59 -0.75
CA SER A 24 16.18 7.64 -1.74
C SER A 24 17.18 7.28 -2.85
N GLU A 25 16.98 6.12 -3.49
CA GLU A 25 17.71 5.69 -4.70
C GLU A 25 17.77 6.79 -5.79
N LYS A 26 16.69 7.59 -5.93
CA LYS A 26 16.65 8.73 -6.86
C LYS A 26 17.64 9.84 -6.48
N GLN A 27 17.76 10.17 -5.20
CA GLN A 27 18.72 11.18 -4.73
C GLN A 27 20.16 10.68 -4.84
N ILE A 28 20.41 9.39 -4.57
CA ILE A 28 21.73 8.76 -4.79
C ILE A 28 22.10 8.82 -6.28
N ARG A 29 21.18 8.47 -7.19
CA ARG A 29 21.41 8.52 -8.63
C ARG A 29 21.65 9.94 -9.15
N ASN A 30 20.88 10.93 -8.67
CA ASN A 30 21.08 12.34 -9.03
C ASN A 30 22.49 12.83 -8.63
N ARG A 31 22.94 12.52 -7.39
CA ARG A 31 24.30 12.85 -6.94
C ARG A 31 25.37 12.17 -7.79
N LEU A 32 25.15 10.95 -8.28
CA LEU A 32 26.07 10.31 -9.22
C LEU A 32 26.13 11.02 -10.58
N CYS A 33 25.00 11.48 -11.14
CA CYS A 33 25.02 12.31 -12.34
C CYS A 33 25.82 13.61 -12.11
N GLU A 34 25.62 14.27 -10.96
CA GLU A 34 26.34 15.49 -10.56
C GLU A 34 27.86 15.25 -10.40
N GLN A 35 28.26 14.11 -9.80
CA GLN A 35 29.67 13.76 -9.58
C GLN A 35 30.40 13.27 -10.84
N LEU A 36 29.69 12.65 -11.79
CA LEU A 36 30.28 12.03 -12.98
C LEU A 36 30.15 12.89 -14.25
N GLY A 37 29.29 13.92 -14.25
CA GLY A 37 29.09 14.82 -15.40
C GLY A 37 28.34 14.20 -16.59
N GLU A 38 27.94 12.93 -16.51
CA GLU A 38 27.16 12.21 -17.51
C GLU A 38 25.94 11.54 -16.86
N ASP A 39 24.90 11.28 -17.64
CA ASP A 39 23.68 10.62 -17.17
C ASP A 39 23.90 9.12 -16.93
N VAL A 40 23.66 8.67 -15.70
CA VAL A 40 23.76 7.26 -15.29
C VAL A 40 22.42 6.51 -15.33
N LEU A 41 21.37 7.04 -15.97
CA LEU A 41 20.09 6.33 -16.17
C LEU A 41 20.26 4.92 -16.76
N GLN A 42 21.17 4.74 -17.71
CA GLN A 42 21.51 3.44 -18.30
C GLN A 42 22.02 2.40 -17.28
N TYR A 43 22.55 2.86 -16.15
CA TYR A 43 23.09 2.03 -15.06
C TYR A 43 22.13 1.86 -13.88
N LYS A 44 20.87 2.33 -13.98
CA LYS A 44 19.87 2.31 -12.90
C LYS A 44 19.77 0.95 -12.18
N GLU A 45 19.64 -0.16 -12.92
CA GLU A 45 19.46 -1.48 -12.29
C GLU A 45 20.75 -1.98 -11.60
N VAL A 46 21.93 -1.57 -12.09
CA VAL A 46 23.23 -1.84 -11.41
C VAL A 46 23.30 -1.05 -10.11
N ILE A 47 22.99 0.25 -10.16
CA ILE A 47 22.98 1.13 -8.98
C ILE A 47 22.03 0.58 -7.92
N LYS A 48 20.84 0.10 -8.32
CA LYS A 48 19.88 -0.53 -7.42
C LYS A 48 20.42 -1.82 -6.77
N GLN A 49 21.01 -2.72 -7.56
CA GLN A 49 21.60 -3.97 -7.05
C GLN A 49 22.74 -3.72 -6.07
N ASP A 50 23.63 -2.76 -6.37
CA ASP A 50 24.75 -2.40 -5.50
C ASP A 50 24.29 -1.73 -4.19
N ILE A 51 23.21 -0.92 -4.23
CA ILE A 51 22.56 -0.37 -3.02
C ILE A 51 21.96 -1.48 -2.15
N GLU A 52 21.23 -2.42 -2.76
CA GLU A 52 20.61 -3.54 -2.03
C GLU A 52 21.68 -4.45 -1.40
N SER A 53 22.76 -4.78 -2.14
CA SER A 53 23.91 -5.53 -1.61
C SER A 53 24.61 -4.81 -0.46
N TYR A 54 24.80 -3.49 -0.55
CA TYR A 54 25.44 -2.70 0.50
C TYR A 54 24.60 -2.66 1.79
N LEU A 55 23.27 -2.56 1.68
CA LEU A 55 22.35 -2.60 2.82
C LEU A 55 22.32 -3.99 3.47
N ASP A 56 22.32 -5.06 2.68
CA ASP A 56 22.43 -6.43 3.20
C ASP A 56 23.79 -6.68 3.89
N GLU A 57 24.90 -6.23 3.30
CA GLU A 57 26.23 -6.32 3.93
C GLU A 57 26.31 -5.55 5.25
N ALA A 58 25.73 -4.35 5.33
CA ALA A 58 25.61 -3.59 6.56
C ALA A 58 24.73 -4.31 7.60
N ALA A 59 23.58 -4.86 7.18
CA ALA A 59 22.69 -5.62 8.06
C ALA A 59 23.28 -6.97 8.52
N ILE A 60 24.23 -7.55 7.76
CA ILE A 60 25.01 -8.73 8.14
C ILE A 60 26.14 -8.36 9.09
N SER A 61 26.83 -7.22 8.88
CA SER A 61 27.90 -6.79 9.78
C SER A 61 27.38 -6.50 11.19
N ASN A 62 26.23 -5.85 11.32
CA ASN A 62 25.59 -5.58 12.60
C ASN A 62 25.06 -6.84 13.32
N ARG A 63 24.85 -7.95 12.58
CA ARG A 63 24.46 -9.25 13.16
C ARG A 63 25.66 -10.11 13.61
N LYS A 64 26.90 -9.75 13.29
CA LYS A 64 28.10 -10.54 13.68
C LYS A 64 28.50 -10.41 15.15
N ALA A 65 27.73 -9.69 15.97
CA ALA A 65 27.84 -9.74 17.43
C ALA A 65 27.34 -11.07 18.04
N ASP A 66 26.37 -11.74 17.38
CA ASP A 66 25.71 -12.97 17.89
C ASP A 66 25.60 -14.05 16.79
N THR A 67 26.31 -15.17 16.94
CA THR A 67 26.31 -16.33 16.02
C THR A 67 26.69 -17.63 16.79
N PRO A 68 26.48 -18.87 16.27
CA PRO A 68 26.01 -19.29 14.93
C PRO A 68 24.91 -20.39 14.88
N SER A 69 24.26 -20.77 13.75
CA SER A 69 23.94 -20.03 12.51
C SER A 69 22.82 -20.71 11.65
N PRO A 70 22.98 -21.89 11.01
CA PRO A 70 22.43 -22.03 9.63
C PRO A 70 21.68 -23.32 9.22
N VAL A 71 20.54 -23.17 8.50
CA VAL A 71 19.99 -24.21 7.60
C VAL A 71 19.73 -23.68 6.19
N LYS A 72 20.41 -24.33 5.23
CA LYS A 72 20.54 -24.06 3.78
C LYS A 72 19.27 -24.27 2.93
N ARG A 73 19.34 -23.75 1.68
CA ARG A 73 18.60 -24.12 0.43
C ARG A 73 17.20 -23.51 0.26
N LYS A 74 16.69 -23.24 -0.96
CA LYS A 74 17.31 -23.11 -2.32
C LYS A 74 16.35 -22.29 -3.22
N ALA A 75 16.85 -21.75 -4.33
CA ALA A 75 16.02 -21.23 -5.42
C ALA A 75 15.63 -22.34 -6.40
N ASP A 76 14.53 -22.14 -7.15
CA ASP A 76 14.41 -22.60 -8.54
C ASP A 76 13.40 -21.76 -9.36
N THR A 77 13.40 -21.93 -10.68
CA THR A 77 12.69 -21.09 -11.67
C THR A 77 11.71 -21.90 -12.52
N SER A 78 10.50 -21.38 -12.79
CA SER A 78 9.74 -21.74 -13.99
C SER A 78 8.68 -20.71 -14.39
N SER A 79 8.24 -20.78 -15.63
CA SER A 79 7.34 -19.83 -16.32
C SER A 79 6.17 -20.54 -17.02
N GLN A 80 5.02 -19.86 -17.10
CA GLN A 80 3.87 -20.00 -18.03
C GLN A 80 2.70 -19.22 -17.37
N GLN A 81 2.05 -18.17 -17.91
CA GLN A 81 1.57 -17.78 -19.25
C GLN A 81 0.10 -18.21 -19.51
N GLU A 82 -0.71 -17.24 -19.97
CA GLU A 82 -2.12 -17.34 -20.44
C GLU A 82 -3.18 -17.47 -19.32
N SER A 83 -4.39 -16.88 -19.42
CA SER A 83 -5.15 -16.43 -20.62
C SER A 83 -5.99 -15.14 -20.44
N LYS A 84 -6.62 -14.68 -21.53
CA LYS A 84 -7.61 -13.57 -21.72
C LYS A 84 -8.93 -14.16 -22.29
N PRO A 85 -10.06 -13.44 -22.55
CA PRO A 85 -10.37 -11.99 -22.55
C PRO A 85 -11.32 -11.62 -21.38
N ALA A 86 -12.26 -10.64 -21.34
CA ALA A 86 -12.84 -9.59 -22.21
C ALA A 86 -13.19 -8.36 -21.30
N LYS A 87 -13.29 -7.08 -21.70
CA LYS A 87 -13.87 -6.29 -22.83
C LYS A 87 -15.33 -5.85 -22.65
N ALA A 88 -15.49 -4.65 -22.06
CA ALA A 88 -16.60 -3.70 -22.27
C ALA A 88 -16.05 -2.26 -22.15
N ALA A 89 -16.73 -1.25 -22.71
CA ALA A 89 -16.32 0.18 -22.79
C ALA A 89 -17.53 1.09 -22.40
N LYS A 90 -17.40 2.40 -22.12
CA LYS A 90 -16.32 3.37 -22.36
C LYS A 90 -15.78 3.99 -21.03
N THR A 91 -15.75 5.28 -20.68
CA THR A 91 -16.27 6.57 -21.20
C THR A 91 -15.37 7.70 -20.66
N GLU A 92 -15.37 8.88 -21.29
CA GLU A 92 -14.75 10.12 -20.75
C GLU A 92 -15.65 10.78 -19.66
N ALA A 93 -15.25 11.80 -18.89
CA ALA A 93 -14.10 12.71 -19.05
C ALA A 93 -13.59 13.39 -17.75
N LYS A 94 -12.29 13.74 -17.77
CA LYS A 94 -11.60 14.91 -17.18
C LYS A 94 -11.71 15.23 -15.67
N SER A 95 -10.60 15.78 -15.14
CA SER A 95 -10.37 16.16 -13.75
C SER A 95 -10.49 17.67 -13.50
N GLU A 96 -10.97 18.06 -12.31
CA GLU A 96 -10.60 19.32 -11.63
C GLU A 96 -10.26 19.04 -10.14
N ASP A 97 -9.94 20.10 -9.38
CA ASP A 97 -9.15 20.05 -8.13
C ASP A 97 -9.99 19.94 -6.82
N ALA A 98 -9.32 19.94 -5.67
CA ALA A 98 -9.83 19.69 -4.32
C ALA A 98 -10.81 20.74 -3.75
N SER A 99 -11.25 20.47 -2.51
CA SER A 99 -12.37 21.07 -1.74
C SER A 99 -13.73 20.35 -1.97
N ASP A 100 -14.66 20.26 -1.02
CA ASP A 100 -14.63 20.68 0.40
C ASP A 100 -15.29 19.61 1.30
N ALA A 101 -15.20 19.77 2.62
CA ALA A 101 -15.91 18.93 3.58
C ALA A 101 -17.44 19.15 3.48
N SER A 102 -18.20 18.07 3.27
CA SER A 102 -19.67 18.11 3.39
C SER A 102 -20.23 16.75 3.79
N ALA A 103 -20.57 16.62 5.08
CA ALA A 103 -21.31 15.46 5.60
C ALA A 103 -22.74 15.35 5.03
N GLU A 104 -23.24 16.40 4.39
CA GLU A 104 -24.60 16.51 3.81
C GLU A 104 -24.63 16.38 2.27
N GLY A 105 -23.50 16.03 1.64
CA GLY A 105 -23.44 15.74 0.20
C GLY A 105 -24.10 14.41 -0.18
N ALA A 106 -24.33 14.23 -1.49
CA ALA A 106 -24.59 12.92 -2.09
C ALA A 106 -23.29 12.09 -2.14
N PHE A 107 -23.40 10.77 -2.25
CA PHE A 107 -22.23 9.90 -2.42
C PHE A 107 -21.65 10.05 -3.85
N PRO A 108 -20.33 10.26 -4.04
CA PRO A 108 -19.74 10.43 -5.37
C PRO A 108 -19.76 9.14 -6.21
N GLU A 109 -20.07 9.24 -7.51
CA GLU A 109 -20.14 8.08 -8.42
C GLU A 109 -18.80 7.33 -8.57
N ASP A 110 -17.67 8.05 -8.67
CA ASP A 110 -16.32 7.46 -8.68
C ASP A 110 -15.78 7.11 -7.27
N GLY A 111 -16.63 7.12 -6.25
CA GLY A 111 -16.29 6.92 -4.84
C GLY A 111 -15.50 8.07 -4.19
N ILE A 112 -15.29 7.95 -2.88
CA ILE A 112 -14.63 8.96 -2.04
C ILE A 112 -13.11 8.80 -2.13
N ASP A 113 -12.38 9.86 -2.46
CA ASP A 113 -10.91 9.84 -2.55
C ASP A 113 -10.23 10.19 -1.21
N LEU A 114 -9.53 9.22 -0.62
CA LEU A 114 -8.74 9.44 0.59
C LEU A 114 -7.41 10.14 0.25
N GLY A 115 -6.94 10.05 -0.99
CA GLY A 115 -5.60 10.45 -1.44
C GLY A 115 -4.62 9.28 -1.48
N ASN A 116 -3.40 9.53 -1.97
CA ASN A 116 -2.40 8.48 -2.25
C ASN A 116 -2.95 7.32 -3.11
N SER A 117 -3.79 7.70 -4.08
CA SER A 117 -4.58 6.83 -4.96
C SER A 117 -5.49 5.84 -4.22
N LYS A 118 -5.91 6.10 -2.98
CA LYS A 118 -6.80 5.22 -2.21
C LYS A 118 -8.21 5.77 -2.21
N ARG A 119 -9.19 4.94 -2.57
CA ARG A 119 -10.61 5.31 -2.61
C ARG A 119 -11.48 4.37 -1.78
N VAL A 120 -12.65 4.88 -1.39
CA VAL A 120 -13.74 4.13 -0.78
C VAL A 120 -14.93 4.15 -1.73
N ASP A 121 -15.39 2.97 -2.12
CA ASP A 121 -16.56 2.73 -2.96
C ASP A 121 -17.65 1.97 -2.17
N VAL A 122 -18.91 2.11 -2.56
CA VAL A 122 -20.05 1.33 -2.04
C VAL A 122 -20.78 0.70 -3.20
N SER A 123 -20.81 -0.63 -3.26
CA SER A 123 -21.33 -1.39 -4.40
C SER A 123 -22.19 -2.58 -3.95
N ASP A 124 -23.33 -2.78 -4.60
CA ASP A 124 -24.07 -4.06 -4.53
C ASP A 124 -23.38 -5.15 -5.37
N PHE A 125 -23.45 -6.38 -4.86
CA PHE A 125 -23.38 -7.57 -5.69
C PHE A 125 -24.41 -8.61 -5.24
N ARG A 126 -25.53 -8.67 -5.96
CA ARG A 126 -26.62 -9.65 -5.78
C ARG A 126 -27.35 -9.49 -4.44
N GLY A 127 -27.70 -8.26 -4.08
CA GLY A 127 -28.35 -7.94 -2.81
C GLY A 127 -27.43 -8.00 -1.58
N ASN A 128 -26.11 -7.95 -1.82
CA ASN A 128 -25.07 -7.94 -0.78
C ASN A 128 -24.22 -6.69 -1.01
N ILE A 129 -24.24 -5.75 -0.07
CA ILE A 129 -23.55 -4.46 -0.22
C ILE A 129 -22.15 -4.57 0.34
N PHE A 130 -21.18 -4.06 -0.40
CA PHE A 130 -19.77 -4.04 -0.03
C PHE A 130 -19.23 -2.62 0.03
N VAL A 131 -18.50 -2.31 1.10
CA VAL A 131 -17.66 -1.11 1.19
C VAL A 131 -16.24 -1.49 0.78
N SER A 132 -15.79 -0.95 -0.34
CA SER A 132 -14.52 -1.30 -0.99
C SER A 132 -13.46 -0.23 -0.75
N VAL A 133 -12.50 -0.49 0.14
CA VAL A 133 -11.35 0.39 0.39
C VAL A 133 -10.15 -0.12 -0.40
N ARG A 134 -9.72 0.63 -1.43
CA ARG A 134 -8.81 0.10 -2.47
C ARG A 134 -7.80 1.13 -2.96
N GLU A 135 -6.59 0.67 -3.28
CA GLU A 135 -5.58 1.44 -4.00
C GLU A 135 -5.79 1.29 -5.51
N TRP A 136 -5.91 2.41 -6.21
CA TRP A 136 -6.07 2.51 -7.65
C TRP A 136 -4.73 2.86 -8.31
N TYR A 137 -4.60 2.56 -9.60
CA TYR A 137 -3.41 2.87 -10.40
C TYR A 137 -3.81 3.48 -11.73
N LYS A 138 -3.03 4.44 -12.24
CA LYS A 138 -3.05 4.75 -13.66
C LYS A 138 -2.29 3.65 -14.40
N LYS A 139 -2.90 3.11 -15.44
CA LYS A 139 -2.23 2.20 -16.39
C LYS A 139 -1.33 3.05 -17.29
N LYS A 140 -0.27 2.48 -17.85
CA LYS A 140 0.43 3.16 -18.95
C LYS A 140 -0.57 3.34 -20.10
N ASP A 141 -0.48 4.50 -20.75
CA ASP A 141 -1.25 4.86 -21.95
C ASP A 141 -2.78 4.97 -21.75
N GLU A 142 -3.27 5.09 -20.50
CA GLU A 142 -4.70 5.23 -20.19
C GLU A 142 -4.89 6.14 -18.95
N ASP A 143 -5.47 7.33 -19.13
CA ASP A 143 -5.64 8.32 -18.05
C ASP A 143 -6.63 7.89 -16.94
N LYS A 144 -7.49 6.91 -17.26
CA LYS A 144 -8.46 6.35 -16.33
C LYS A 144 -7.75 5.60 -15.20
N LEU A 145 -8.07 5.97 -13.97
CA LEU A 145 -7.69 5.19 -12.79
C LEU A 145 -8.36 3.82 -12.86
N MET A 146 -7.62 2.77 -12.54
CA MET A 146 -8.11 1.39 -12.48
C MET A 146 -7.96 0.82 -11.06
N PRO A 147 -8.92 0.01 -10.57
CA PRO A 147 -8.86 -0.58 -9.23
C PRO A 147 -7.73 -1.61 -9.13
N GLY A 148 -6.79 -1.39 -8.20
CA GLY A 148 -5.63 -2.26 -8.00
C GLY A 148 -5.90 -3.48 -7.11
N GLN A 149 -4.96 -4.42 -7.10
CA GLN A 149 -5.04 -5.63 -6.27
C GLN A 149 -4.96 -5.34 -4.77
N LYS A 150 -4.24 -4.28 -4.36
CA LYS A 150 -4.20 -3.84 -2.95
C LYS A 150 -5.53 -3.17 -2.59
N GLY A 151 -6.22 -3.74 -1.62
CA GLY A 151 -7.53 -3.29 -1.19
C GLY A 151 -8.34 -4.44 -0.59
N ILE A 152 -9.44 -4.08 0.06
CA ILE A 152 -10.37 -5.03 0.66
C ILE A 152 -11.81 -4.55 0.44
N SER A 153 -12.67 -5.50 0.07
CA SER A 153 -14.11 -5.27 -0.09
C SER A 153 -14.81 -5.95 1.08
N LEU A 154 -15.27 -5.11 2.01
CA LEU A 154 -15.88 -5.49 3.29
C LEU A 154 -17.38 -5.59 3.09
N HIS A 155 -18.00 -6.70 3.48
CA HIS A 155 -19.46 -6.76 3.46
C HIS A 155 -20.04 -5.82 4.53
N ALA A 156 -21.02 -5.02 4.14
CA ALA A 156 -21.34 -3.79 4.86
C ALA A 156 -22.01 -4.05 6.22
N ALA A 157 -22.81 -5.11 6.32
CA ALA A 157 -23.61 -5.41 7.51
C ALA A 157 -22.82 -6.06 8.67
N ASP A 158 -21.74 -6.79 8.39
CA ASP A 158 -20.98 -7.58 9.38
C ASP A 158 -19.50 -7.17 9.52
N GLN A 159 -18.90 -6.54 8.51
CA GLN A 159 -17.48 -6.17 8.50
C GLN A 159 -17.28 -4.66 8.51
N PHE A 160 -17.99 -3.87 7.70
CA PHE A 160 -17.84 -2.42 7.74
C PHE A 160 -18.51 -1.81 8.99
N SER A 161 -19.71 -2.30 9.36
CA SER A 161 -20.40 -1.94 10.62
C SER A 161 -19.45 -1.97 11.82
N LYS A 162 -18.75 -3.08 12.06
CA LYS A 162 -17.76 -3.22 13.13
C LYS A 162 -16.66 -2.16 13.13
N ILE A 163 -16.23 -1.69 11.95
CA ILE A 163 -15.20 -0.64 11.84
C ILE A 163 -15.78 0.72 12.23
N VAL A 164 -17.05 0.97 11.95
CA VAL A 164 -17.77 2.18 12.41
C VAL A 164 -18.03 2.11 13.92
N ASP A 165 -18.57 0.98 14.40
CA ASP A 165 -18.86 0.74 15.83
C ASP A 165 -17.59 0.83 16.71
N LYS A 166 -16.41 0.57 16.12
CA LYS A 166 -15.10 0.63 16.78
C LYS A 166 -14.19 1.72 16.21
N ALA A 167 -14.73 2.73 15.54
CA ALA A 167 -13.93 3.81 14.96
C ALA A 167 -13.12 4.56 16.02
N GLU A 168 -13.71 4.81 17.19
CA GLU A 168 -13.05 5.49 18.32
C GLU A 168 -11.93 4.63 18.92
N ASP A 169 -12.18 3.33 19.17
CA ASP A 169 -11.17 2.39 19.69
C ASP A 169 -9.98 2.24 18.72
N ILE A 170 -10.23 2.11 17.40
CA ILE A 170 -9.17 2.07 16.37
C ILE A 170 -8.38 3.38 16.34
N THR A 171 -9.07 4.53 16.45
CA THR A 171 -8.43 5.85 16.43
C THR A 171 -7.55 6.06 17.66
N LYS A 172 -8.00 5.60 18.83
CA LYS A 172 -7.21 5.60 20.06
C LYS A 172 -5.99 4.70 19.93
N ALA A 173 -6.15 3.43 19.55
CA ALA A 173 -5.04 2.50 19.39
C ALA A 173 -4.00 2.99 18.37
N LEU A 174 -4.43 3.70 17.32
CA LEU A 174 -3.55 4.34 16.35
C LEU A 174 -2.75 5.51 16.93
N ALA A 175 -3.31 6.26 17.88
CA ALA A 175 -2.66 7.38 18.56
C ALA A 175 -1.74 6.92 19.70
N ASP A 176 -2.11 5.86 20.41
CA ASP A 176 -1.31 5.20 21.46
C ASP A 176 -0.18 4.31 20.87
N GLU A 177 -0.13 4.19 19.53
CA GLU A 177 0.76 3.30 18.77
C GLU A 177 0.70 1.80 19.16
N ASP A 178 -0.48 1.34 19.60
CA ASP A 178 -0.71 0.00 20.15
C ASP A 178 -0.74 -1.10 19.07
N GLU A 179 0.45 -1.62 18.74
CA GLU A 179 0.62 -2.76 17.83
C GLU A 179 0.08 -4.10 18.38
N THR A 180 -0.50 -4.13 19.60
CA THR A 180 -1.25 -5.30 20.12
C THR A 180 -2.74 -5.24 19.81
N TYR A 181 -3.26 -4.07 19.39
CA TYR A 181 -4.67 -3.89 19.05
C TYR A 181 -5.08 -4.69 17.80
N GLU A 182 -6.08 -5.54 17.96
CA GLU A 182 -6.77 -6.19 16.84
C GLU A 182 -8.30 -6.18 16.97
N LEU A 183 -8.98 -6.07 15.82
CA LEU A 183 -10.44 -6.14 15.71
C LEU A 183 -10.83 -7.19 14.66
N GLN A 184 -11.46 -8.28 15.10
CA GLN A 184 -11.84 -9.39 14.23
C GLN A 184 -13.12 -9.09 13.41
N LEU A 185 -12.93 -8.88 12.11
CA LEU A 185 -14.02 -8.62 11.16
C LEU A 185 -14.69 -9.92 10.72
N SER A 186 -13.90 -10.94 10.38
CA SER A 186 -14.37 -12.31 10.13
C SER A 186 -13.26 -13.32 10.44
N ALA A 187 -13.52 -14.63 10.32
CA ALA A 187 -12.53 -15.68 10.63
C ALA A 187 -11.18 -15.55 9.90
N LYS A 188 -11.11 -14.79 8.79
CA LYS A 188 -9.88 -14.51 8.02
C LYS A 188 -9.65 -13.02 7.74
N ARG A 189 -10.29 -12.10 8.49
CA ARG A 189 -10.16 -10.65 8.28
C ARG A 189 -10.11 -9.91 9.60
N LYS A 190 -9.13 -9.03 9.77
CA LYS A 190 -9.03 -8.15 10.93
C LYS A 190 -8.52 -6.76 10.59
N VAL A 191 -8.81 -5.81 11.48
CA VAL A 191 -8.08 -4.54 11.58
C VAL A 191 -6.96 -4.74 12.60
N THR A 192 -5.74 -4.27 12.32
CA THR A 192 -4.66 -4.14 13.31
C THR A 192 -3.99 -2.77 13.18
N ILE A 193 -3.34 -2.32 14.23
CA ILE A 193 -2.33 -1.25 14.14
C ILE A 193 -0.98 -1.89 13.80
N SER A 194 -0.16 -1.23 12.99
CA SER A 194 1.26 -1.56 12.85
C SER A 194 2.07 -0.36 12.39
N LYS A 195 3.39 -0.38 12.59
CA LYS A 195 4.28 0.70 12.15
C LYS A 195 4.79 0.47 10.72
N TYR A 196 4.80 1.52 9.91
CA TYR A 196 5.44 1.57 8.59
C TYR A 196 6.36 2.79 8.55
N THR A 197 7.64 2.57 8.21
CA THR A 197 8.72 3.58 8.28
C THR A 197 8.71 4.40 9.59
N GLY A 198 8.49 3.71 10.71
CA GLY A 198 8.43 4.28 12.06
C GLY A 198 7.12 5.00 12.41
N LYS A 199 6.12 5.04 11.53
CA LYS A 199 4.85 5.74 11.75
C LYS A 199 3.69 4.76 11.93
N PRO A 200 2.74 5.00 12.86
CA PRO A 200 1.61 4.11 13.09
C PRO A 200 0.63 4.14 11.90
N THR A 201 0.07 2.97 11.56
CA THR A 201 -0.87 2.78 10.45
C THR A 201 -1.97 1.78 10.80
N VAL A 202 -3.18 2.01 10.28
CA VAL A 202 -4.30 1.07 10.36
C VAL A 202 -4.22 0.11 9.17
N ASN A 203 -4.15 -1.18 9.44
CA ASN A 203 -4.17 -2.24 8.43
C ASN A 203 -5.52 -2.96 8.46
N ILE A 204 -6.29 -2.87 7.37
CA ILE A 204 -7.54 -3.64 7.19
C ILE A 204 -7.24 -4.75 6.20
N ARG A 205 -7.09 -6.00 6.67
CA ARG A 205 -6.40 -7.06 5.89
C ARG A 205 -7.05 -8.43 6.00
N GLU A 206 -6.95 -9.19 4.91
CA GLU A 206 -7.32 -10.61 4.85
C GLU A 206 -6.08 -11.46 5.18
N TYR A 207 -6.22 -12.41 6.11
CA TYR A 207 -5.16 -13.28 6.59
C TYR A 207 -5.36 -14.70 6.03
N TYR A 208 -4.27 -15.45 5.90
CA TYR A 208 -4.27 -16.86 5.54
C TYR A 208 -3.57 -17.68 6.62
N GLU A 209 -3.89 -18.96 6.69
CA GLU A 209 -3.30 -19.87 7.66
C GLU A 209 -2.18 -20.68 6.99
N LYS A 210 -1.05 -20.84 7.68
CA LYS A 210 0.06 -21.70 7.28
C LYS A 210 0.67 -22.33 8.52
N GLU A 211 0.75 -23.66 8.58
CA GLU A 211 1.35 -24.39 9.72
C GLU A 211 0.73 -24.04 11.09
N GLY A 212 -0.54 -23.59 11.11
CA GLY A 212 -1.27 -23.12 12.30
C GLY A 212 -1.12 -21.63 12.61
N GLU A 213 -0.22 -20.91 11.92
CA GLU A 213 -0.02 -19.47 12.09
C GLU A 213 -0.91 -18.64 11.13
N GLN A 214 -1.47 -17.52 11.61
CA GLN A 214 -2.23 -16.58 10.79
C GLN A 214 -1.32 -15.49 10.20
N LEU A 215 -0.99 -15.62 8.91
CA LEU A 215 -0.10 -14.72 8.19
C LEU A 215 -0.87 -13.66 7.37
N PRO A 216 -0.35 -12.42 7.27
CA PRO A 216 -1.01 -11.33 6.53
C PRO A 216 -1.01 -11.60 5.03
N GLY A 217 -2.20 -11.63 4.42
CA GLY A 217 -2.38 -11.86 2.99
C GLY A 217 -2.23 -10.61 2.11
N LYS A 218 -2.13 -10.84 0.80
CA LYS A 218 -2.00 -9.76 -0.21
C LYS A 218 -3.22 -8.84 -0.28
N LYS A 219 -4.44 -9.37 -0.07
CA LYS A 219 -5.67 -8.56 -0.01
C LYS A 219 -5.73 -7.80 1.30
N GLY A 220 -5.95 -6.51 1.22
CA GLY A 220 -5.89 -5.61 2.36
C GLY A 220 -5.35 -4.23 1.98
N ILE A 221 -5.60 -3.25 2.83
CA ILE A 221 -5.16 -1.87 2.66
C ILE A 221 -4.46 -1.39 3.94
N MET A 222 -3.47 -0.51 3.77
CA MET A 222 -2.78 0.18 4.86
C MET A 222 -3.11 1.66 4.75
N LEU A 223 -3.59 2.25 5.84
CA LEU A 223 -3.97 3.66 5.96
C LEU A 223 -3.06 4.32 6.99
N THR A 224 -2.42 5.43 6.62
CA THR A 224 -1.78 6.32 7.61
C THR A 224 -2.85 7.05 8.42
N ALA A 225 -2.50 7.64 9.57
CA ALA A 225 -3.46 8.42 10.37
C ALA A 225 -4.25 9.46 9.55
N GLN A 226 -3.62 10.16 8.61
CA GLN A 226 -4.33 11.11 7.73
C GLN A 226 -5.37 10.44 6.81
N LEU A 227 -5.10 9.21 6.33
CA LEU A 227 -6.04 8.46 5.48
C LEU A 227 -7.12 7.76 6.30
N TRP A 228 -6.82 7.38 7.55
CA TRP A 228 -7.78 6.87 8.51
C TRP A 228 -8.76 7.96 8.96
N ASN A 229 -8.27 9.15 9.32
CA ASN A 229 -9.13 10.26 9.74
C ASN A 229 -10.11 10.66 8.63
N LYS A 230 -9.64 10.77 7.37
CA LYS A 230 -10.53 10.97 6.21
C LYS A 230 -11.59 9.87 6.08
N LEU A 231 -11.25 8.61 6.34
CA LEU A 231 -12.22 7.52 6.33
C LEU A 231 -13.27 7.72 7.44
N THR A 232 -12.88 8.10 8.66
CA THR A 232 -13.81 8.38 9.77
C THR A 232 -14.70 9.60 9.50
N ASP A 233 -14.14 10.68 8.94
CA ASP A 233 -14.88 11.89 8.57
C ASP A 233 -16.03 11.57 7.59
N HIS A 234 -15.78 10.65 6.66
CA HIS A 234 -16.75 10.20 5.67
C HIS A 234 -17.63 9.00 6.12
N MET A 235 -17.43 8.39 7.30
CA MET A 235 -18.21 7.22 7.73
C MET A 235 -19.72 7.47 7.75
N LYS A 236 -20.17 8.68 8.09
CA LYS A 236 -21.60 9.06 8.07
C LYS A 236 -22.18 9.08 6.65
N LEU A 237 -21.40 9.49 5.65
CA LEU A 237 -21.80 9.49 4.25
C LEU A 237 -21.78 8.06 3.67
N ILE A 238 -20.76 7.26 3.99
CA ILE A 238 -20.65 5.86 3.57
C ILE A 238 -21.80 5.02 4.15
N THR A 239 -22.12 5.18 5.43
CA THR A 239 -23.25 4.45 6.07
C THR A 239 -24.61 4.90 5.57
N ARG A 240 -24.79 6.19 5.25
CA ARG A 240 -25.98 6.71 4.54
C ARG A 240 -26.15 6.05 3.18
N GLU A 241 -25.07 5.92 2.40
CA GLU A 241 -25.10 5.28 1.08
C GLU A 241 -25.37 3.77 1.15
N VAL A 242 -24.75 3.05 2.08
CA VAL A 242 -25.09 1.64 2.37
C VAL A 242 -26.57 1.50 2.71
N ALA A 243 -27.14 2.42 3.50
CA ALA A 243 -28.56 2.44 3.84
C ALA A 243 -29.48 2.89 2.69
N ARG A 244 -28.94 3.50 1.63
CA ARG A 244 -29.65 3.81 0.37
C ARG A 244 -29.72 2.58 -0.51
N GLN A 245 -28.57 2.00 -0.88
CA GLN A 245 -28.50 0.81 -1.74
C GLN A 245 -29.28 -0.37 -1.14
N LYS A 246 -29.35 -0.50 0.20
CA LYS A 246 -30.13 -1.56 0.89
C LYS A 246 -31.65 -1.41 0.76
N LYS A 247 -32.15 -0.33 0.17
CA LYS A 247 -33.59 -0.13 -0.14
C LYS A 247 -33.90 -0.34 -1.63
N GLU A 248 -32.86 -0.51 -2.44
CA GLU A 248 -32.92 -0.66 -3.90
C GLU A 248 -32.55 -2.09 -4.36
N ALA A 249 -32.04 -2.89 -3.41
CA ALA A 249 -31.66 -4.29 -3.53
C ALA A 249 -32.74 -5.25 -3.00
#